data_AF-H1B4P9-F1
#
_entry.id   AF-H1B4P9-F1
#
_cell.length_a   1.000
_cell.length_b   1.000
_cell.length_c   1.000
_cell.angle_alpha   90.00
_cell.angle_beta   90.00
_cell.angle_gamma   90.00
#
_symmetry.space_group_name_H-M   'P 1'
#
loop_
_entity.id
_entity.type
_entity.pdbx_description
1 polymer ?
#
loop_
_entity_poly.entity_id
_entity_poly.type
_entity_poly.pdbx_seq_one_letter_code
_entity_poly.pdbx_strand_id
1 'polypeptide(L)'
;MKHKKKWLAVFVLLAVILVLLPYSTAYLSHVETKDNPITIGQNDIMIEEKFTPPKEWQPNTTYKKDVKIRNTGTVPCYIRVYAALSDADIPAEINFDTGRWTKGSDGYWYQNSIIEPGANTPSLFTKVTIQDAKAEQLKTFDVIIYTESVQAEGYSDIWDAFAGVQ
;
A
#
# COMPACT_ATOMS: atom_id res chain seq x y z
N MET A 1 74.38 -34.78 -21.45
CA MET A 1 73.59 -33.56 -21.77
C MET A 1 72.10 -33.80 -22.05
N LYS A 2 71.62 -35.03 -22.33
CA LYS A 2 70.20 -35.30 -22.63
C LYS A 2 69.25 -35.27 -21.40
N HIS A 3 69.69 -35.71 -20.21
CA HIS A 3 68.86 -35.68 -18.99
C HIS A 3 68.62 -34.27 -18.42
N LYS A 4 69.63 -33.38 -18.51
CA LYS A 4 69.51 -31.98 -18.06
C LYS A 4 68.46 -31.20 -18.90
N LYS A 5 68.36 -31.48 -20.21
CA LYS A 5 67.34 -30.89 -21.09
C LYS A 5 65.92 -31.42 -20.81
N LYS A 6 65.78 -32.70 -20.43
CA LYS A 6 64.49 -33.29 -20.00
C LYS A 6 64.01 -32.69 -18.67
N TRP A 7 64.92 -32.51 -17.70
CA TRP A 7 64.60 -31.86 -16.43
C TRP A 7 64.30 -30.36 -16.59
N LEU A 8 65.00 -29.67 -17.49
CA LEU A 8 64.69 -28.28 -17.84
C LEU A 8 63.29 -28.16 -18.46
N ALA A 9 62.90 -29.07 -19.35
CA ALA A 9 61.57 -29.07 -19.95
C ALA A 9 60.46 -29.33 -18.92
N VAL A 10 60.68 -30.23 -17.96
CA VAL A 10 59.75 -30.48 -16.85
C VAL A 10 59.61 -29.24 -15.95
N PHE A 11 60.72 -28.56 -15.65
CA PHE A 11 60.71 -27.32 -14.86
C PHE A 11 59.96 -26.19 -15.56
N VAL A 12 60.15 -26.04 -16.88
CA VAL A 12 59.42 -25.03 -17.67
C VAL A 12 57.93 -25.35 -17.72
N LEU A 13 57.54 -26.63 -17.87
CA LEU A 13 56.14 -27.03 -17.86
C LEU A 13 55.47 -26.77 -16.50
N LEU A 14 56.18 -27.05 -15.40
CA LEU A 14 55.71 -26.76 -14.04
C LEU A 14 55.57 -25.26 -13.78
N ALA A 15 56.48 -24.43 -14.29
CA ALA A 15 56.39 -22.99 -14.19
C ALA A 15 55.18 -22.43 -14.96
N VAL A 16 54.90 -22.95 -16.16
CA VAL A 16 53.70 -22.57 -16.93
C VAL A 16 52.42 -22.94 -16.19
N ILE A 17 52.37 -24.13 -15.59
CA ILE A 17 51.21 -24.54 -14.77
C ILE A 17 51.04 -23.61 -13.57
N LEU A 18 52.12 -23.27 -12.85
CA LEU A 18 52.05 -22.36 -11.70
C LEU A 18 51.57 -20.95 -12.07
N VAL A 19 51.94 -20.43 -13.24
CA VAL A 19 51.49 -19.12 -13.72
C VAL A 19 50.01 -19.15 -14.11
N LEU A 20 49.45 -20.30 -14.51
CA LEU A 20 48.04 -20.43 -14.90
C LEU A 20 47.07 -20.61 -13.70
N LEU A 21 47.55 -21.06 -12.54
CA LEU A 21 46.73 -21.24 -11.32
C LEU A 21 46.11 -19.94 -10.74
N PRO A 22 46.76 -18.77 -10.70
CA PRO A 22 46.16 -17.54 -10.17
C PRO A 22 45.10 -16.90 -11.07
N TYR A 23 45.00 -17.27 -12.35
CA TYR A 23 44.00 -16.69 -13.26
C TYR A 23 42.61 -17.34 -13.14
N SER A 24 42.51 -18.55 -12.59
CA SER A 24 41.23 -19.27 -12.44
C SER A 24 40.49 -18.96 -11.13
N THR A 25 41.13 -18.30 -10.17
CA THR A 25 40.49 -17.95 -8.88
C THR A 25 39.69 -16.65 -8.94
N ALA A 26 39.97 -15.76 -9.90
CA ALA A 26 39.21 -14.52 -10.07
C ALA A 26 37.77 -14.77 -10.54
N TYR A 27 37.56 -15.76 -11.41
CA TYR A 27 36.23 -16.08 -11.95
C TYR A 27 35.27 -16.67 -10.89
N LEU A 28 35.83 -17.30 -9.84
CA LEU A 28 35.04 -17.89 -8.74
C LEU A 28 34.88 -16.95 -7.54
N SER A 29 35.61 -15.83 -7.50
CA SER A 29 35.53 -14.86 -6.41
C SER A 29 34.47 -13.79 -6.63
N HIS A 30 33.91 -13.69 -7.84
CA HIS A 30 32.84 -12.75 -8.15
C HIS A 30 31.47 -13.41 -7.98
N VAL A 31 31.19 -13.84 -6.75
CA VAL A 31 29.81 -13.96 -6.29
C VAL A 31 29.51 -12.60 -5.66
N GLU A 32 28.99 -11.67 -6.45
CA GLU A 32 28.29 -10.52 -5.87
C GLU A 32 27.05 -11.06 -5.16
N THR A 33 27.19 -11.37 -3.88
CA THR A 33 26.04 -11.54 -3.00
C THR A 33 25.42 -10.16 -2.86
N LYS A 34 24.53 -9.81 -3.79
CA LYS A 34 23.57 -8.73 -3.52
C LYS A 34 22.68 -9.24 -2.40
N ASP A 35 22.93 -8.74 -1.21
CA ASP A 35 21.97 -8.83 -0.11
C ASP A 35 20.69 -8.16 -0.60
N ASN A 36 19.72 -8.95 -1.05
CA ASN A 36 18.32 -8.53 -1.13
C ASN A 36 17.72 -8.91 0.22
N PRO A 37 17.75 -8.03 1.24
CA PRO A 37 17.00 -8.31 2.45
C PRO A 37 15.55 -8.55 2.04
N ILE A 38 15.03 -9.75 2.27
CA ILE A 38 13.60 -10.02 2.14
C ILE A 38 12.95 -9.30 3.31
N THR A 39 12.49 -8.07 3.07
CA THR A 39 11.68 -7.33 4.04
C THR A 39 10.26 -7.83 3.91
N ILE A 40 9.77 -8.55 4.92
CA ILE A 40 8.35 -8.90 5.01
C ILE A 40 7.61 -7.62 5.44
N GLY A 41 7.04 -6.93 4.47
CA GLY A 41 6.15 -5.81 4.69
C GLY A 41 4.81 -6.26 5.29
N GLN A 42 4.31 -5.53 6.30
CA GLN A 42 2.96 -5.69 6.80
C GLN A 42 2.10 -4.58 6.22
N ASN A 43 1.00 -4.94 5.57
CA ASN A 43 0.03 -4.00 5.02
C ASN A 43 -1.19 -3.95 5.94
N ASP A 44 -1.16 -3.04 6.91
CA ASP A 44 -2.20 -2.86 7.92
C ASP A 44 -2.72 -1.42 7.90
N ILE A 45 -4.04 -1.25 8.05
CA ILE A 45 -4.69 0.05 8.06
C ILE A 45 -5.72 0.16 9.19
N MET A 46 -5.95 1.38 9.65
CA MET A 46 -6.91 1.69 10.70
C MET A 46 -7.80 2.87 10.30
N ILE A 47 -9.11 2.74 10.52
CA ILE A 47 -10.05 3.85 10.35
C ILE A 47 -9.90 4.80 11.56
N GLU A 48 -9.54 6.05 11.30
CA GLU A 48 -9.59 7.12 12.30
C GLU A 48 -10.84 7.98 12.05
N GLU A 49 -11.74 8.01 13.03
CA GLU A 49 -12.95 8.84 12.98
C GLU A 49 -12.97 9.86 14.12
N LYS A 50 -13.31 11.12 13.80
CA LYS A 50 -13.72 12.12 14.81
C LYS A 50 -15.18 12.48 14.59
N PHE A 51 -16.02 12.01 15.51
CA PHE A 51 -17.45 12.26 15.50
C PHE A 51 -17.96 12.45 16.93
N THR A 52 -18.80 13.47 17.11
CA THR A 52 -19.52 13.69 18.37
C THR A 52 -20.98 13.36 18.10
N PRO A 53 -21.45 12.15 18.48
CA PRO A 53 -22.81 11.74 18.18
C PRO A 53 -23.81 12.67 18.85
N PRO A 54 -24.80 13.21 18.11
CA PRO A 54 -25.89 13.94 18.73
C PRO A 54 -26.79 12.97 19.51
N LYS A 55 -27.51 13.47 20.51
CA LYS A 55 -28.50 12.66 21.25
C LYS A 55 -29.61 12.14 20.32
N GLU A 56 -30.09 13.04 19.45
CA GLU A 56 -31.03 12.76 18.36
C GLU A 56 -30.61 13.65 17.19
N TRP A 57 -30.70 13.12 15.97
CA TRP A 57 -30.42 13.92 14.78
C TRP A 57 -31.67 14.72 14.36
N GLN A 58 -31.44 15.85 13.69
CA GLN A 58 -32.49 16.74 13.23
C GLN A 58 -32.45 16.86 11.70
N PRO A 59 -33.61 16.94 11.03
CA PRO A 59 -33.67 17.28 9.61
C PRO A 59 -32.98 18.62 9.33
N ASN A 60 -32.55 18.84 8.09
CA ASN A 60 -31.92 20.09 7.63
C ASN A 60 -30.68 20.51 8.46
N THR A 61 -29.96 19.54 9.03
CA THR A 61 -28.81 19.77 9.92
C THR A 61 -27.55 19.10 9.38
N THR A 62 -26.41 19.77 9.52
CA THR A 62 -25.10 19.22 9.14
C THR A 62 -24.31 18.81 10.37
N TYR A 63 -23.88 17.55 10.41
CA TYR A 63 -23.06 16.98 11.46
C TYR A 63 -21.61 16.86 11.00
N LYS A 64 -20.66 17.24 11.88
CA LYS A 64 -19.23 17.03 11.62
C LYS A 64 -18.86 15.59 11.92
N LYS A 65 -18.37 14.87 10.92
CA LYS A 65 -17.85 13.51 11.00
C LYS A 65 -16.62 13.43 10.09
N ASP A 66 -15.44 13.46 10.70
CA ASP A 66 -14.15 13.42 9.99
C ASP A 66 -13.67 11.97 9.92
N VAL A 67 -13.70 11.38 8.71
CA VAL A 67 -13.25 10.00 8.45
C VAL A 67 -11.99 10.03 7.61
N LYS A 68 -10.94 9.38 8.11
CA LYS A 68 -9.66 9.17 7.42
C LYS A 68 -9.08 7.82 7.79
N ILE A 69 -8.04 7.42 7.07
CA ILE A 69 -7.44 6.11 7.20
C ILE A 69 -5.97 6.29 7.49
N ARG A 70 -5.48 5.61 8.54
CA ARG A 70 -4.07 5.56 8.89
C ARG A 70 -3.47 4.29 8.30
N ASN A 71 -2.31 4.42 7.66
CA ASN A 71 -1.44 3.27 7.40
C ASN A 71 -0.68 2.93 8.68
N THR A 72 -1.04 1.81 9.32
CA THR A 72 -0.37 1.29 10.53
C THR A 72 0.63 0.19 10.22
N GLY A 73 0.72 -0.22 8.96
CA GLY A 73 1.68 -1.18 8.46
C GLY A 73 3.08 -0.62 8.35
N THR A 74 3.96 -1.40 7.72
CA THR A 74 5.39 -1.09 7.57
C THR A 74 5.78 -0.76 6.13
N VAL A 75 4.84 -0.82 5.18
CA VAL A 75 5.06 -0.52 3.76
C VAL A 75 4.11 0.56 3.24
N PRO A 76 4.52 1.34 2.22
CA PRO A 76 3.61 2.27 1.55
C PRO A 76 2.47 1.49 0.89
N CYS A 77 1.25 2.01 0.96
CA CYS A 77 0.07 1.33 0.45
C CYS A 77 -0.87 2.24 -0.33
N TYR A 78 -1.61 1.63 -1.26
CA TYR A 78 -2.82 2.19 -1.83
C TYR A 78 -4.02 1.84 -0.95
N ILE A 79 -4.98 2.76 -0.85
CA ILE A 79 -6.18 2.61 -0.02
C ILE A 79 -7.42 2.90 -0.85
N ARG A 80 -8.44 2.05 -0.71
CA ARG A 80 -9.80 2.32 -1.17
C ARG A 80 -10.80 2.15 -0.04
N VAL A 81 -11.89 2.92 -0.10
CA VAL A 81 -12.88 2.99 0.97
C VAL A 81 -14.29 2.95 0.39
N TYR A 82 -15.09 2.00 0.84
CA TYR A 82 -16.52 1.99 0.63
C TYR A 82 -17.20 2.74 1.79
N ALA A 83 -18.09 3.66 1.44
CA ALA A 83 -18.82 4.47 2.41
C ALA A 83 -20.29 4.57 2.00
N ALA A 84 -21.20 4.14 2.88
CA ALA A 84 -22.63 4.11 2.62
C ALA A 84 -23.44 4.36 3.88
N LEU A 85 -24.70 4.73 3.72
CA LEU A 85 -25.65 4.72 4.82
C LEU A 85 -26.11 3.27 5.06
N SER A 86 -26.36 2.90 6.31
CA SER A 86 -26.98 1.62 6.66
C SER A 86 -28.39 1.47 6.10
N ASP A 87 -29.02 2.60 5.77
CA ASP A 87 -30.36 2.67 5.24
C ASP A 87 -30.43 3.76 4.17
N ALA A 88 -30.79 3.37 2.95
CA ALA A 88 -30.85 4.24 1.79
C ALA A 88 -32.06 5.18 1.79
N ASP A 89 -33.09 4.91 2.61
CA ASP A 89 -34.27 5.76 2.73
C ASP A 89 -34.02 6.97 3.65
N ILE A 90 -32.89 7.00 4.36
CA ILE A 90 -32.48 8.16 5.15
C ILE A 90 -32.00 9.26 4.18
N PRO A 91 -32.59 10.47 4.23
CA PRO A 91 -32.22 11.55 3.33
C PRO A 91 -30.94 12.24 3.81
N ALA A 92 -29.87 11.48 4.03
CA ALA A 92 -28.56 11.97 4.43
C ALA A 92 -27.61 11.97 3.23
N GLU A 93 -26.80 13.02 3.14
CA GLU A 93 -25.79 13.19 2.11
C GLU A 93 -24.41 13.18 2.77
N ILE A 94 -23.51 12.34 2.27
CA ILE A 94 -22.11 12.30 2.69
C ILE A 94 -21.30 13.19 1.75
N ASN A 95 -20.66 14.22 2.27
CA ASN A 95 -19.91 15.18 1.46
C ASN A 95 -18.47 14.69 1.23
N PHE A 96 -18.30 13.83 0.23
CA PHE A 96 -17.00 13.28 -0.17
C PHE A 96 -16.04 14.33 -0.74
N ASP A 97 -14.75 14.18 -0.45
CA ASP A 97 -13.66 14.97 -1.04
C ASP A 97 -13.30 14.44 -2.44
N THR A 98 -13.84 15.07 -3.47
CA THR A 98 -13.57 14.71 -4.88
C THR A 98 -12.26 15.25 -5.43
N GLY A 99 -11.51 16.04 -4.65
CA GLY A 99 -10.21 16.57 -5.08
C GLY A 99 -9.06 15.60 -4.80
N ARG A 100 -9.15 14.85 -3.70
CA ARG A 100 -8.11 13.90 -3.27
C ARG A 100 -8.53 12.44 -3.40
N TRP A 101 -9.83 12.21 -3.58
CA TRP A 101 -10.39 10.89 -3.80
C TRP A 101 -11.11 10.81 -5.14
N THR A 102 -10.99 9.66 -5.78
CA THR A 102 -11.68 9.34 -7.04
C THR A 102 -12.70 8.25 -6.79
N LYS A 103 -13.95 8.47 -7.19
CA LYS A 103 -14.99 7.44 -7.08
C LYS A 103 -14.86 6.43 -8.22
N GLY A 104 -14.69 5.16 -7.88
CA GLY A 104 -14.69 4.04 -8.83
C GLY A 104 -16.10 3.61 -9.22
N SER A 105 -16.20 2.89 -10.35
CA SER A 105 -17.47 2.31 -10.82
C SER A 105 -17.98 1.15 -9.96
N ASP A 106 -17.10 0.59 -9.13
CA ASP A 106 -17.38 -0.48 -8.16
C ASP A 106 -17.97 0.04 -6.83
N GLY A 107 -18.16 1.35 -6.71
CA GLY A 107 -18.72 1.99 -5.52
C GLY A 107 -17.70 2.38 -4.45
N TYR A 108 -16.41 2.09 -4.66
CA TYR A 108 -15.34 2.49 -3.75
C TYR A 108 -14.81 3.89 -4.08
N TRP A 109 -14.27 4.56 -3.06
CA TRP A 109 -13.48 5.78 -3.19
C TRP A 109 -12.00 5.45 -3.07
N TYR A 110 -11.24 5.86 -4.07
CA TYR A 110 -9.82 5.57 -4.23
C TYR A 110 -9.00 6.79 -3.85
N GLN A 111 -8.03 6.61 -2.95
CA GLN A 111 -7.14 7.71 -2.59
C GLN A 111 -6.15 7.98 -3.72
N ASN A 112 -6.04 9.25 -4.14
CA ASN A 112 -5.24 9.63 -5.32
C ASN A 112 -3.72 9.58 -5.09
N SER A 113 -3.25 9.18 -3.91
CA SER A 113 -1.82 9.15 -3.56
C SER A 113 -1.50 7.96 -2.68
N ILE A 114 -0.28 7.44 -2.81
CA ILE A 114 0.28 6.42 -1.92
C ILE A 114 0.34 6.98 -0.49
N ILE A 115 0.01 6.14 0.49
CA ILE A 115 0.08 6.49 1.90
C ILE A 115 1.26 5.78 2.55
N GLU A 116 2.21 6.56 3.02
CA GLU A 116 3.41 6.09 3.70
C GLU A 116 3.12 5.46 5.06
N PRO A 117 3.97 4.54 5.56
CA PRO A 117 3.86 3.98 6.91
C PRO A 117 3.72 5.06 7.99
N GLY A 118 2.72 4.91 8.86
CA GLY A 118 2.42 5.86 9.92
C GLY A 118 1.69 7.13 9.49
N ALA A 119 1.50 7.38 8.19
CA ALA A 119 0.77 8.54 7.68
C ALA A 119 -0.75 8.32 7.69
N ASN A 120 -1.48 9.43 7.62
CA ASN A 120 -2.93 9.42 7.38
C ASN A 120 -3.23 9.82 5.95
N THR A 121 -4.31 9.26 5.40
CA THR A 121 -4.98 9.85 4.25
C THR A 121 -5.47 11.26 4.60
N PRO A 122 -5.68 12.12 3.60
CA PRO A 122 -6.67 13.18 3.72
C PRO A 122 -8.03 12.60 4.13
N SER A 123 -8.88 13.43 4.75
CA SER A 123 -10.23 13.01 5.09
C SER A 123 -11.01 12.62 3.83
N LEU A 124 -11.67 11.47 3.86
CA LEU A 124 -12.61 11.04 2.82
C LEU A 124 -13.83 11.96 2.79
N PHE A 125 -14.35 12.31 3.97
CA PHE A 125 -15.34 13.35 4.17
C PHE A 125 -15.20 13.91 5.59
N THR A 126 -15.76 15.10 5.82
CA THR A 126 -15.72 15.79 7.12
C THR A 126 -17.10 16.14 7.68
N LYS A 127 -18.15 15.90 6.89
CA LYS A 127 -19.52 16.23 7.25
C LYS A 127 -20.52 15.31 6.57
N VAL A 128 -21.63 15.12 7.26
CA VAL A 128 -22.84 14.47 6.77
C VAL A 128 -23.98 15.46 6.94
N THR A 129 -24.70 15.74 5.86
CA THR A 129 -25.83 16.67 5.85
C THR A 129 -27.12 15.88 5.80
N ILE A 130 -27.97 16.05 6.80
CA ILE A 130 -29.33 15.51 6.79
C ILE A 130 -30.23 16.52 6.09
N GLN A 131 -30.91 16.08 5.04
CA GLN A 131 -31.89 16.88 4.31
C GLN A 131 -33.24 16.89 5.05
N ASP A 132 -34.29 17.34 4.38
CA ASP A 132 -35.65 17.22 4.91
C ASP A 132 -36.05 15.75 5.07
N ALA A 133 -36.61 15.41 6.23
CA ALA A 133 -36.95 14.03 6.58
C ALA A 133 -38.38 13.97 7.13
N LYS A 134 -39.12 12.96 6.69
CA LYS A 134 -40.47 12.67 7.18
C LYS A 134 -40.40 11.98 8.54
N ALA A 135 -41.52 11.99 9.27
CA ALA A 135 -41.60 11.40 10.61
C ALA A 135 -41.18 9.91 10.63
N GLU A 136 -41.49 9.16 9.57
CA GLU A 136 -41.16 7.73 9.44
C GLU A 136 -39.67 7.49 9.18
N GLN A 137 -38.94 8.52 8.74
CA GLN A 137 -37.50 8.48 8.46
C GLN A 137 -36.66 8.87 9.68
N LEU A 138 -37.27 9.37 10.77
CA LEU A 138 -36.60 9.74 12.02
C LEU A 138 -36.20 8.51 12.85
N LYS A 139 -35.32 7.68 12.30
CA LYS A 139 -34.76 6.49 12.95
C LYS A 139 -33.24 6.60 13.06
N THR A 140 -32.66 5.85 13.99
CA THR A 140 -31.20 5.72 14.08
C THR A 140 -30.68 5.01 12.84
N PHE A 141 -29.57 5.51 12.30
CA PHE A 141 -28.87 4.92 11.16
C PHE A 141 -27.36 5.07 11.37
N ASP A 142 -26.60 4.23 10.67
CA ASP A 142 -25.15 4.25 10.70
C ASP A 142 -24.57 4.71 9.37
N VAL A 143 -23.38 5.27 9.42
CA VAL A 143 -22.53 5.45 8.25
C VAL A 143 -21.54 4.30 8.25
N ILE A 144 -21.74 3.35 7.33
CA ILE A 144 -20.90 2.17 7.14
C ILE A 144 -19.65 2.61 6.40
N ILE A 145 -18.48 2.32 7.00
CA ILE A 145 -17.17 2.53 6.39
C ILE A 145 -16.46 1.18 6.32
N TYR A 146 -16.08 0.78 5.12
CA TYR A 146 -15.25 -0.39 4.87
C TYR A 146 -14.03 0.02 4.07
N THR A 147 -12.86 -0.45 4.45
CA THR A 147 -11.58 -0.02 3.86
C THR A 147 -10.74 -1.22 3.52
N GLU A 148 -10.00 -1.08 2.42
CA GLU A 148 -9.02 -2.06 1.97
C GLU A 148 -7.72 -1.34 1.61
N SER A 149 -6.62 -2.09 1.63
CA SER A 149 -5.33 -1.60 1.18
C SER A 149 -4.56 -2.66 0.41
N VAL A 150 -3.66 -2.21 -0.45
CA VAL A 150 -2.70 -3.02 -1.19
C VAL A 150 -1.34 -2.35 -1.07
N GLN A 151 -0.27 -3.12 -0.83
CA GLN A 151 1.10 -2.59 -0.87
C GLN A 151 1.35 -1.90 -2.21
N ALA A 152 1.96 -0.71 -2.19
CA ALA A 152 2.14 0.10 -3.38
C ALA A 152 3.32 -0.36 -4.25
N GLU A 153 4.33 -0.98 -3.63
CA GLU A 153 5.49 -1.50 -4.35
C GLU A 153 5.09 -2.58 -5.36
N GLY A 154 5.66 -2.51 -6.56
CA GLY A 154 5.37 -3.45 -7.64
C GLY A 154 4.20 -3.06 -8.54
N TYR A 155 3.45 -2.00 -8.20
CA TYR A 155 2.33 -1.51 -9.01
C TYR A 155 2.56 -0.09 -9.51
N SER A 156 2.11 0.17 -10.73
CA SER A 156 2.27 1.47 -11.39
C SER A 156 1.25 2.51 -10.92
N ASP A 157 0.04 2.05 -10.60
CA ASP A 157 -1.05 2.87 -10.07
C ASP A 157 -2.01 2.03 -9.20
N ILE A 158 -2.99 2.71 -8.63
CA ILE A 158 -3.97 2.12 -7.72
C ILE A 158 -4.92 1.12 -8.42
N TRP A 159 -5.23 1.32 -9.70
CA TRP A 159 -6.15 0.46 -10.43
C TRP A 159 -5.50 -0.89 -10.73
N ASP A 160 -4.24 -0.84 -11.16
CA ASP A 160 -3.37 -1.99 -11.33
C ASP A 160 -3.21 -2.77 -10.01
N ALA A 161 -2.94 -2.05 -8.91
CA ALA A 161 -2.83 -2.64 -7.58
C ALA A 161 -4.08 -3.42 -7.15
N PHE A 162 -5.27 -2.83 -7.27
CA PHE A 162 -6.53 -3.49 -6.87
C PHE A 162 -7.05 -4.50 -7.89
N ALA A 163 -6.62 -4.46 -9.15
CA ALA A 163 -6.92 -5.51 -10.12
C ALA A 163 -6.13 -6.80 -9.82
N GLY A 164 -4.93 -6.70 -9.23
CA GLY A 164 -4.05 -7.83 -8.93
C GLY A 164 -4.42 -8.68 -7.70
N VAL A 165 -5.35 -8.21 -6.85
CA VAL A 165 -5.77 -8.88 -5.59
C VAL A 165 -7.20 -9.44 -5.60
N GLN A 166 -7.91 -9.37 -6.73
CA GLN A 166 -9.27 -9.94 -6.88
C GLN A 166 -9.27 -11.44 -7.18
#